data_AF-A0A3S4RQD2-F1
#
_entry.id   AF-A0A3S4RQD2-F1
#
_cell.length_a   1.000
_cell.length_b   1.000
_cell.length_c   1.000
_cell.angle_alpha   90.00
_cell.angle_beta   90.00
_cell.angle_gamma   90.00
#
_symmetry.space_group_name_H-M   'P 1'
#
loop_
_entity.id
_entity.type
_entity.pdbx_description
1 polymer ?
#
loop_
_entity_poly.entity_id
_entity_poly.type
_entity_poly.pdbx_seq_one_letter_code
_entity_poly.pdbx_strand_id
1 'polypeptide(L)'
;MKERRRKHDATAIVGAACLLVAGAIGAAGPAAADNWEMPNVEGEVLQSAWDAVVAATDGALVPETSTAEGPPFEQINLTNWEVCAQSPSAGEEVSAGTPPQLEVARPGGC
;
A
#
# COMPACT_ATOMS: atom_id res chain seq x y z
N MET A 1 -39.33 24.76 64.73
CA MET A 1 -39.03 26.15 64.31
C MET A 1 -38.16 26.10 63.06
N LYS A 2 -38.69 26.61 61.94
CA LYS A 2 -38.03 27.14 60.73
C LYS A 2 -37.28 26.22 59.75
N GLU A 3 -37.92 26.03 58.60
CA GLU A 3 -37.38 25.51 57.34
C GLU A 3 -36.16 26.30 56.83
N ARG A 4 -35.23 25.63 56.14
CA ARG A 4 -34.56 26.19 54.95
C ARG A 4 -34.25 25.10 53.93
N ARG A 5 -34.97 25.16 52.81
CA ARG A 5 -34.60 24.52 51.54
C ARG A 5 -33.29 25.11 50.99
N ARG A 6 -32.34 24.25 50.66
CA ARG A 6 -31.30 24.41 49.62
C ARG A 6 -31.12 23.01 49.01
N LYS A 7 -31.98 22.63 48.06
CA LYS A 7 -31.70 22.57 46.62
C LYS A 7 -30.28 22.09 46.30
N HIS A 8 -30.26 20.83 45.89
CA HIS A 8 -29.35 20.09 45.02
C HIS A 8 -28.05 20.78 44.62
N ASP A 9 -26.94 20.11 44.94
CA ASP A 9 -25.88 19.86 43.97
C ASP A 9 -25.60 18.36 44.01
N ALA A 10 -26.15 17.67 43.01
CA ALA A 10 -25.93 16.27 42.74
C ALA A 10 -24.65 16.14 41.89
N THR A 11 -23.59 15.60 42.48
CA THR A 11 -22.54 14.94 41.72
C THR A 11 -22.21 13.66 42.44
N ALA A 12 -23.00 12.63 42.13
CA ALA A 12 -22.75 11.27 42.60
C ALA A 12 -21.44 10.77 42.01
N ILE A 13 -20.49 10.44 42.88
CA ILE A 13 -19.30 9.68 42.56
C ILE A 13 -19.78 8.25 42.24
N VAL A 14 -19.95 7.95 40.95
CA VAL A 14 -20.22 6.57 40.49
C VAL A 14 -18.90 5.82 40.53
N GLY A 15 -18.78 4.96 41.55
CA GLY A 15 -17.71 4.02 41.71
C GLY A 15 -17.74 2.90 40.67
N ALA A 16 -16.54 2.59 40.20
CA ALA A 16 -16.06 1.40 39.49
C ALA A 16 -17.02 0.19 39.38
N ALA A 17 -17.35 -0.18 38.14
CA ALA A 17 -17.63 -1.57 37.77
C ALA A 17 -17.41 -1.80 36.27
N CYS A 18 -16.62 -2.84 35.96
CA CYS A 18 -16.54 -3.57 34.68
C CYS A 18 -15.71 -2.96 33.53
N LEU A 19 -14.39 -2.92 33.74
CA LEU A 19 -13.37 -3.03 32.69
C LEU A 19 -13.37 -4.46 32.12
N LEU A 20 -13.98 -4.73 30.96
CA LEU A 20 -13.68 -5.93 30.14
C LEU A 20 -14.09 -5.72 28.66
N VAL A 21 -13.33 -4.91 27.93
CA VAL A 21 -13.15 -5.11 26.47
C VAL A 21 -11.65 -5.03 26.21
N ALA A 22 -10.93 -6.04 26.68
CA ALA A 22 -9.52 -6.24 26.38
C ALA A 22 -9.38 -7.59 25.69
N GLY A 23 -8.83 -7.60 24.47
CA GLY A 23 -8.38 -8.84 23.82
C GLY A 23 -9.11 -9.21 22.54
N ALA A 24 -9.01 -8.38 21.51
CA ALA A 24 -9.07 -8.85 20.14
C ALA A 24 -8.30 -7.89 19.21
N ILE A 25 -7.11 -7.44 19.62
CA ILE A 25 -6.13 -6.97 18.64
C ILE A 25 -5.44 -8.26 18.21
N GLY A 26 -5.96 -8.88 17.15
CA GLY A 26 -5.33 -10.04 16.55
C GLY A 26 -3.88 -9.68 16.25
N ALA A 27 -2.94 -10.42 16.84
CA ALA A 27 -1.58 -10.39 16.34
C ALA A 27 -1.66 -10.85 14.88
N ALA A 28 -1.57 -9.91 13.95
CA ALA A 28 -1.10 -10.23 12.61
C ALA A 28 0.28 -10.81 12.83
N GLY A 29 0.38 -12.15 12.86
CA GLY A 29 1.67 -12.81 12.74
C GLY A 29 2.35 -12.30 11.47
N PRO A 30 3.70 -12.31 11.40
CA PRO A 30 4.36 -11.99 10.15
C PRO A 30 3.77 -12.92 9.09
N ALA A 31 3.08 -12.35 8.09
CA ALA A 31 2.82 -13.07 6.87
C ALA A 31 4.18 -13.56 6.39
N ALA A 32 4.32 -14.85 6.10
CA ALA A 32 5.53 -15.36 5.48
C ALA A 32 5.79 -14.46 4.27
N ALA A 33 6.90 -13.71 4.29
CA ALA A 33 7.24 -12.83 3.20
C ALA A 33 7.63 -13.73 2.03
N ASP A 34 6.86 -13.70 0.96
CA ASP A 34 7.32 -14.22 -0.32
C ASP A 34 8.58 -13.43 -0.70
N ASN A 35 9.65 -14.15 -1.04
CA ASN A 35 10.96 -13.56 -1.32
C ASN A 35 11.16 -13.48 -2.84
N TRP A 36 10.50 -12.51 -3.46
CA TRP A 36 10.63 -12.25 -4.90
C TRP A 36 11.75 -11.24 -5.17
N GLU A 37 12.37 -11.36 -6.35
CA GLU A 37 13.41 -10.44 -6.81
C GLU A 37 12.89 -9.64 -8.01
N MET A 38 13.17 -8.34 -8.02
CA MET A 38 12.72 -7.45 -9.08
C MET A 38 13.51 -7.69 -10.37
N PRO A 39 12.85 -8.01 -11.51
CA PRO A 39 13.54 -8.16 -12.79
C PRO A 39 14.09 -6.82 -13.30
N ASN A 40 15.11 -6.86 -14.16
CA ASN A 40 15.58 -5.67 -14.88
C ASN A 40 14.70 -5.46 -16.12
N VAL A 41 13.87 -4.41 -16.09
CA VAL A 41 12.87 -4.10 -17.11
C VAL A 41 12.98 -2.67 -17.66
N GLU A 42 13.97 -1.89 -17.19
CA GLU A 42 14.26 -0.57 -17.75
C GLU A 42 14.62 -0.66 -19.25
N GLY A 43 14.04 0.23 -20.05
CA GLY A 43 14.16 0.24 -21.50
C GLY A 43 13.28 -0.79 -22.23
N GLU A 44 12.52 -1.62 -21.50
CA GLU A 44 11.55 -2.51 -22.13
C GLU A 44 10.25 -1.78 -22.50
N VAL A 45 9.53 -2.35 -23.47
CA VAL A 45 8.13 -2.00 -23.70
C VAL A 45 7.30 -2.41 -22.47
N LEU A 46 6.40 -1.54 -22.01
CA LEU A 46 5.67 -1.74 -20.76
C LEU A 46 4.88 -3.07 -20.71
N GLN A 47 4.39 -3.59 -21.83
CA GLN A 47 3.75 -4.91 -21.85
C GLN A 47 4.71 -6.04 -21.41
N SER A 48 5.96 -6.03 -21.90
CA SER A 48 6.98 -7.01 -21.54
C SER A 48 7.36 -6.89 -20.06
N ALA A 49 7.59 -5.65 -19.61
CA ALA A 49 7.91 -5.35 -18.22
C ALA A 49 6.80 -5.80 -17.26
N TRP A 50 5.54 -5.57 -17.63
CA TRP A 50 4.37 -6.02 -16.88
C TRP A 50 4.35 -7.54 -16.72
N ASP A 51 4.51 -8.27 -17.83
CA ASP A 51 4.51 -9.73 -17.83
C ASP A 51 5.68 -10.29 -17.01
N ALA A 52 6.85 -9.65 -17.06
CA ALA A 52 8.02 -10.03 -16.27
C ALA A 52 7.80 -9.86 -14.76
N VAL A 53 7.20 -8.75 -14.32
CA VAL A 53 6.88 -8.52 -12.90
C VAL A 53 5.83 -9.51 -12.40
N VAL A 54 4.77 -9.73 -13.18
CA VAL A 54 3.73 -10.71 -12.84
C VAL A 54 4.34 -12.11 -12.75
N ALA A 55 5.21 -12.50 -13.68
CA ALA A 55 5.89 -13.79 -13.63
C ALA A 55 6.85 -13.92 -12.44
N ALA A 56 7.62 -12.88 -12.12
CA ALA A 56 8.57 -12.87 -11.01
C ALA A 56 7.90 -12.97 -9.64
N THR A 57 6.62 -12.57 -9.56
CA THR A 57 5.82 -12.59 -8.33
C THR A 57 4.78 -13.71 -8.32
N ASP A 58 4.92 -14.73 -9.17
CA ASP A 58 3.99 -15.86 -9.31
C ASP A 58 2.51 -15.42 -9.54
N GLY A 59 2.32 -14.25 -10.14
CA GLY A 59 1.02 -13.63 -10.39
C GLY A 59 0.39 -12.94 -9.19
N ALA A 60 1.10 -12.82 -8.07
CA ALA A 60 0.58 -12.20 -6.85
C ALA A 60 0.52 -10.67 -6.94
N LEU A 61 1.42 -10.04 -7.70
CA LEU A 61 1.49 -8.59 -7.85
C LEU A 61 1.42 -8.19 -9.33
N VAL A 62 0.77 -7.07 -9.58
CA VAL A 62 0.80 -6.34 -10.87
C VAL A 62 1.51 -5.02 -10.63
N PRO A 63 2.39 -4.55 -11.53
CA PRO A 63 3.07 -3.29 -11.32
C PRO A 63 2.10 -2.11 -11.42
N GLU A 64 2.37 -1.08 -10.63
CA GLU A 64 1.75 0.24 -10.78
C GLU A 64 2.57 1.09 -11.76
N THR A 65 1.90 1.98 -12.49
CA THR A 65 2.54 2.78 -13.54
C THR A 65 2.35 4.27 -13.32
N SER A 66 3.40 5.05 -13.60
CA SER A 66 3.37 6.52 -13.61
C SER A 66 4.05 7.07 -14.86
N THR A 67 3.66 8.26 -15.29
CA THR A 67 4.29 8.92 -16.44
C THR A 67 5.47 9.78 -15.99
N ALA A 68 6.64 9.62 -16.63
CA ALA A 68 7.84 10.41 -16.35
C ALA A 68 7.61 11.92 -16.59
N GLU A 69 6.91 12.24 -17.67
CA GLU A 69 6.64 13.62 -18.07
C GLU A 69 5.18 13.81 -18.51
N GLY A 70 4.68 15.02 -18.28
CA GLY A 70 3.33 15.44 -18.68
C GLY A 70 2.25 15.18 -17.63
N PRO A 71 0.96 15.36 -18.01
CA PRO A 71 -0.17 14.99 -17.16
C PRO A 71 -0.15 13.49 -16.81
N PRO A 72 -0.82 13.09 -15.71
CA PRO A 72 -0.97 11.66 -15.39
C PRO A 72 -1.84 11.01 -16.46
N PHE A 73 -1.20 10.37 -17.44
CA PHE A 73 -1.89 9.55 -18.44
C PHE A 73 -2.12 8.16 -17.87
N GLU A 74 -3.24 7.55 -18.24
CA GLU A 74 -3.50 6.14 -17.94
C GLU A 74 -2.92 5.26 -19.07
N GLN A 75 -2.25 4.17 -18.70
CA GLN A 75 -1.59 3.26 -19.63
C GLN A 75 -2.57 2.19 -20.15
N ILE A 76 -3.56 2.59 -20.97
CA ILE A 76 -4.58 1.65 -21.47
C ILE A 76 -4.00 0.65 -22.49
N ASN A 77 -3.07 1.11 -23.33
CA ASN A 77 -2.34 0.26 -24.28
C ASN A 77 -0.87 0.20 -23.84
N LEU A 78 -0.48 -0.93 -23.25
CA LEU A 78 0.84 -1.13 -22.66
C LEU A 78 1.97 -1.18 -23.72
N THR A 79 1.68 -1.46 -24.98
CA THR A 79 2.74 -1.51 -26.03
C THR A 79 3.14 -0.12 -26.54
N ASN A 80 2.47 0.94 -26.08
CA ASN A 80 2.71 2.32 -26.48
C ASN A 80 3.65 3.10 -25.54
N TRP A 81 4.27 2.40 -24.58
CA TRP A 81 5.06 2.96 -23.50
C TRP A 81 6.36 2.17 -23.32
N GLU A 82 7.39 2.88 -22.90
CA GLU A 82 8.72 2.36 -22.56
C GLU A 82 8.97 2.65 -21.07
N VAL A 83 9.56 1.69 -20.37
CA VAL A 83 9.93 1.83 -18.95
C VAL A 83 11.19 2.67 -18.83
N CYS A 84 11.10 3.82 -18.17
CA CYS A 84 12.24 4.70 -17.94
C CYS A 84 12.93 4.42 -16.60
N ALA A 85 12.16 4.02 -15.59
CA ALA A 85 12.68 3.68 -14.27
C ALA A 85 11.81 2.61 -13.61
N GLN A 86 12.42 1.86 -12.70
CA GLN A 86 11.73 0.84 -11.90
C GLN A 86 12.01 0.99 -10.40
N SER A 87 11.03 0.59 -9.58
CA SER A 87 11.18 0.47 -8.12
C SER A 87 10.47 -0.80 -7.64
N PRO A 88 11.13 -1.71 -6.91
CA PRO A 88 12.55 -1.68 -6.50
C PRO A 88 13.54 -1.67 -7.68
N SER A 89 14.83 -1.44 -7.42
CA SER A 89 15.85 -1.58 -8.46
C SER A 89 16.00 -3.05 -8.86
N ALA A 90 16.53 -3.32 -10.05
CA ALA A 90 16.76 -4.68 -10.50
C ALA A 90 17.63 -5.46 -9.49
N GLY A 91 17.22 -6.69 -9.15
CA GLY A 91 17.88 -7.53 -8.16
C GLY A 91 17.50 -7.21 -6.71
N GLU A 92 16.71 -6.17 -6.44
CA GLU A 92 16.21 -5.88 -5.10
C GLU A 92 14.95 -6.69 -4.77
N GLU A 93 14.70 -6.88 -3.48
CA GLU A 93 13.57 -7.66 -2.98
C GLU A 93 12.24 -6.94 -3.24
N VAL A 94 11.25 -7.69 -3.74
CA VAL A 94 9.86 -7.24 -3.86
C VAL A 94 9.09 -7.72 -2.64
N SER A 95 8.63 -6.77 -1.82
CA SER A 95 7.86 -7.08 -0.62
C SER A 95 6.44 -7.54 -0.96
N ALA A 96 6.02 -8.66 -0.34
CA ALA A 96 4.64 -9.13 -0.42
C ALA A 96 3.65 -8.02 0.00
N GLY A 97 2.73 -7.66 -0.91
CA GLY A 97 1.73 -6.61 -0.69
C GLY A 97 2.13 -5.18 -1.08
N THR A 98 3.34 -4.98 -1.60
CA THR A 98 3.76 -3.69 -2.18
C THR A 98 4.03 -3.89 -3.68
N PRO A 99 3.13 -3.41 -4.57
CA PRO A 99 3.35 -3.48 -6.00
C PRO A 99 4.64 -2.78 -6.44
N PRO A 100 5.44 -3.38 -7.34
CA PRO A 100 6.51 -2.66 -8.01
C PRO A 100 5.96 -1.46 -8.80
N GLN A 101 6.70 -0.36 -8.84
CA GLN A 101 6.37 0.82 -9.62
C GLN A 101 7.23 0.88 -10.87
N LEU A 102 6.60 1.18 -12.01
CA LEU A 102 7.25 1.42 -13.29
C LEU A 102 6.94 2.83 -13.76
N GLU A 103 7.95 3.67 -13.85
CA GLU A 103 7.82 4.96 -14.50
C GLU A 103 7.99 4.79 -16.00
N VAL A 104 7.10 5.40 -16.79
CA VAL A 104 7.04 5.19 -18.24
C VAL A 104 6.98 6.50 -19.03
N ALA A 105 7.52 6.46 -20.25
CA ALA A 105 7.36 7.51 -21.24
C ALA A 105 6.93 6.91 -22.59
N ARG A 106 6.69 7.78 -23.58
CA ARG A 106 6.57 7.31 -24.96
C ARG A 106 7.92 6.73 -25.40
N PRO A 107 7.94 5.72 -26.31
CA PRO A 107 9.19 5.12 -26.77
C PRO A 107 10.21 6.17 -27.22
N GLY A 108 11.45 6.07 -26.69
CA GLY A 108 12.52 7.05 -26.92
C GLY A 108 12.36 8.38 -26.18
N GLY A 109 11.47 8.43 -25.18
CA GLY A 109 11.25 9.56 -24.28
C GLY A 109 11.86 9.38 -22.89
N CYS A 110 12.54 8.25 -22.67
CA CYS A 110 13.57 8.11 -21.65
C CYS A 110 14.90 8.64 -22.25
#